data_AF-A0A7X7QFK6-F1
#
_entry.id   AF-A0A7X7QFK6-F1
#
_cell.length_a   1.000
_cell.length_b   1.000
_cell.length_c   1.000
_cell.angle_alpha   90.00
_cell.angle_beta   90.00
_cell.angle_gamma   90.00
#
_symmetry.space_group_name_H-M   'P 1'
#
loop_
_entity.id
_entity.type
_entity.pdbx_description
1 polymer ?
#
loop_
_entity_poly.entity_id
_entity_poly.type
_entity_poly.pdbx_seq_one_letter_code
_entity_poly.pdbx_strand_id
1 'polypeptide(L)'
;MAWGLEITYVMELCRAVDHELQASGDVAITVPCAQCGRSGRTQIFGPEGGRCSGGRSLPAHPVRGGVRFIERADDGGSAALRVTLDLPELEAESSSSEDSLTTWSRLGLAYRCPRTGLVHEDSVQSNLGRPSVLRCQSCEAELATSREAPTVRARETG
;
A
#
# COMPACT_ATOMS: atom_id res chain seq x y z
N MET A 1 16.19 10.88 15.01
CA MET A 1 15.60 9.53 14.99
C MET A 1 14.76 9.46 13.72
N ALA A 2 15.04 8.52 12.83
CA ALA A 2 14.21 8.33 11.65
C ALA A 2 13.02 7.43 12.02
N TRP A 3 11.85 7.70 11.45
CA TRP A 3 10.62 6.96 11.69
C TRP A 3 10.12 6.38 10.37
N GLY A 4 9.53 5.20 10.43
CA GLY A 4 8.94 4.52 9.29
C GLY A 4 7.53 4.03 9.60
N LEU A 5 6.84 3.62 8.54
CA LEU A 5 5.57 2.90 8.66
C LEU A 5 5.73 1.49 8.12
N GLU A 6 5.26 0.53 8.89
CA GLU A 6 5.03 -0.82 8.41
C GLU A 6 3.53 -0.99 8.12
N ILE A 7 3.20 -1.38 6.90
CA ILE A 7 1.83 -1.65 6.47
C ILE A 7 1.76 -3.11 6.03
N THR A 8 0.88 -3.88 6.66
CA THR A 8 0.68 -5.29 6.30
C THR A 8 -0.66 -5.49 5.64
N TYR A 9 -0.64 -6.02 4.41
CA TYR A 9 -1.82 -6.40 3.63
C TYR A 9 -1.93 -7.93 3.65
N VAL A 10 -3.05 -8.47 4.14
CA VAL A 10 -3.31 -9.91 4.16
C VAL A 10 -4.39 -10.24 3.14
N MET A 11 -4.12 -11.25 2.31
CA MET A 11 -5.06 -11.74 1.29
C MET A 11 -5.00 -13.26 1.20
N GLU A 12 -6.16 -13.91 1.13
CA GLU A 12 -6.28 -15.32 0.77
C GLU A 12 -6.10 -15.44 -0.75
N LEU A 13 -5.14 -16.23 -1.21
CA LEU A 13 -4.87 -16.36 -2.65
C LEU A 13 -5.74 -17.45 -3.27
N CYS A 14 -6.44 -17.11 -4.35
CA CYS A 14 -7.19 -18.10 -5.12
C CYS A 14 -6.24 -18.85 -6.05
N ARG A 15 -5.98 -20.13 -5.73
CA ARG A 15 -5.07 -20.99 -6.50
C ARG A 15 -5.75 -21.78 -7.63
N ALA A 16 -7.05 -21.54 -7.87
CA ALA A 16 -7.78 -22.26 -8.90
C ALA A 16 -7.27 -21.93 -10.32
N VAL A 17 -6.71 -20.74 -10.52
CA VAL A 17 -6.13 -20.29 -11.80
C VAL A 17 -4.83 -19.54 -11.50
N ASP A 18 -3.73 -20.01 -12.09
CA ASP A 18 -2.38 -19.50 -11.83
C ASP A 18 -2.15 -18.12 -12.48
N HIS A 19 -2.55 -17.07 -11.76
CA HIS A 19 -2.20 -15.69 -12.09
C HIS A 19 -0.93 -15.31 -11.32
N GLU A 20 0.08 -14.85 -12.05
CA GLU A 20 1.34 -14.35 -11.47
C GLU A 20 1.11 -13.00 -10.76
N LEU A 21 0.41 -13.01 -9.64
CA LEU A 21 0.10 -11.82 -8.84
C LEU A 21 1.32 -11.37 -8.06
N GLN A 22 1.70 -10.09 -8.21
CA GLN A 22 2.83 -9.47 -7.54
C GLN A 22 2.51 -8.05 -7.10
N ALA A 23 3.27 -7.54 -6.12
CA ALA A 23 3.23 -6.12 -5.77
C ALA A 23 3.83 -5.29 -6.91
N SER A 24 3.16 -4.19 -7.28
CA SER A 24 3.65 -3.27 -8.32
C SER A 24 4.86 -2.44 -7.89
N GLY A 25 5.08 -2.29 -6.57
CA GLY A 25 6.10 -1.42 -6.00
C GLY A 25 5.56 -0.11 -5.42
N ASP A 26 4.37 0.32 -5.84
CA ASP A 26 3.79 1.58 -5.40
C ASP A 26 2.80 1.42 -4.23
N VAL A 27 2.95 2.28 -3.23
CA VAL A 27 2.03 2.42 -2.10
C VAL A 27 1.49 3.83 -2.03
N ALA A 28 0.16 3.96 -2.07
CA ALA A 28 -0.52 5.20 -1.74
C ALA A 28 -0.95 5.16 -0.27
N ILE A 29 -0.68 6.24 0.47
CA ILE A 29 -1.07 6.36 1.89
C ILE A 29 -1.45 7.80 2.20
N THR A 30 -2.41 7.98 3.11
CA THR A 30 -2.71 9.30 3.66
C THR A 30 -1.84 9.58 4.87
N VAL A 31 -0.86 10.47 4.72
CA VAL A 31 -0.03 10.96 5.83
C VAL A 31 0.21 12.46 5.69
N PRO A 32 0.50 13.19 6.79
CA PRO A 32 0.93 14.58 6.73
C PRO A 32 2.13 14.77 5.80
N CYS A 33 2.11 15.86 5.01
CA CYS A 33 3.20 16.20 4.10
C CYS A 33 4.01 17.35 4.68
N ALA A 34 5.24 17.09 5.11
CA ALA A 34 6.14 18.09 5.69
C ALA A 34 6.42 19.26 4.72
N GLN A 35 6.58 18.98 3.43
CA GLN A 35 6.87 20.01 2.42
C GLN A 35 5.75 21.04 2.24
N CYS A 36 4.49 20.64 2.39
CA CYS A 36 3.34 21.56 2.23
C CYS A 36 2.55 21.82 3.52
N GLY A 37 2.94 21.20 4.64
CA GLY A 37 2.34 21.34 5.95
C GLY A 37 0.90 20.82 6.07
N ARG A 38 0.41 20.02 5.11
CA ARG A 38 -0.99 19.57 5.07
C ARG A 38 -1.16 18.15 5.58
N SER A 39 -2.11 17.97 6.49
CA SER A 39 -2.63 16.66 6.90
C SER A 39 -3.66 16.13 5.87
N GLY A 40 -3.92 14.81 5.90
CA GLY A 40 -4.98 14.21 5.08
C GLY A 40 -4.72 14.14 3.58
N ARG A 41 -3.45 14.19 3.14
CA ARG A 41 -3.08 14.10 1.71
C ARG A 41 -2.59 12.72 1.36
N THR A 42 -3.03 12.23 0.21
CA THR A 42 -2.48 11.01 -0.38
C THR A 42 -1.07 11.30 -0.89
N GLN A 43 -0.13 10.56 -0.34
CA GLN A 43 1.24 10.47 -0.82
C GLN A 43 1.44 9.11 -1.46
N ILE A 44 2.18 9.06 -2.56
CA ILE A 44 2.50 7.85 -3.29
C ILE A 44 3.99 7.62 -3.10
N PHE A 45 4.37 6.48 -2.54
CA PHE A 45 5.74 6.06 -2.35
C PHE A 45 6.01 4.87 -3.25
N GLY A 46 7.08 4.95 -4.04
CA GLY A 46 7.59 3.86 -4.84
C GLY A 46 9.10 3.69 -4.66
N PRO A 47 9.76 2.86 -5.49
CA PRO A 47 11.21 2.68 -5.46
C PRO A 47 11.98 3.95 -5.85
N GLU A 48 11.39 4.81 -6.69
CA GLU A 48 11.99 6.07 -7.14
C GLU A 48 11.81 7.23 -6.14
N GLY A 49 11.20 6.96 -4.97
CA GLY A 49 10.92 7.95 -3.93
C GLY A 49 9.43 8.26 -3.76
N GLY A 50 9.14 9.34 -3.03
CA GLY A 50 7.77 9.75 -2.70
C GLY A 50 7.27 10.95 -3.50
N ARG A 51 5.95 11.01 -3.70
CA ARG A 51 5.25 12.17 -4.27
C ARG A 51 3.97 12.49 -3.49
N CYS A 52 3.80 13.75 -3.11
CA CYS A 52 2.53 14.25 -2.60
C CYS A 52 1.59 14.56 -3.79
N SER A 53 0.32 14.14 -3.69
CA SER A 53 -0.71 14.47 -4.70
C SER A 53 -0.99 15.97 -4.83
N GLY A 54 -0.58 16.78 -3.85
CA GLY A 54 -0.78 18.22 -3.84
C GLY A 54 -2.25 18.63 -3.63
N GLY A 55 -2.60 19.82 -4.11
CA GLY A 55 -3.94 20.38 -4.09
C GLY A 55 -4.04 21.63 -4.94
N ARG A 56 -5.15 22.37 -4.83
CA ARG A 56 -5.42 23.54 -5.69
C ARG A 56 -4.37 24.64 -5.61
N SER A 57 -3.79 24.87 -4.43
CA SER A 57 -2.81 25.95 -4.19
C SER A 57 -1.36 25.52 -4.36
N LEU A 58 -1.07 24.21 -4.41
CA LEU A 58 0.28 23.69 -4.55
C LEU A 58 0.18 22.38 -5.35
N PRO A 59 0.75 22.30 -6.55
CA PRO A 59 0.66 21.12 -7.40
C PRO A 59 1.36 19.91 -6.75
N ALA A 60 1.20 18.75 -7.38
CA ALA A 60 1.94 17.55 -7.00
C ALA A 60 3.44 17.86 -6.96
N HIS A 61 4.12 17.39 -5.93
CA HIS A 61 5.53 17.68 -5.67
C HIS A 61 6.21 16.46 -5.06
N PRO A 62 7.53 16.29 -5.30
CA PRO A 62 8.28 15.22 -4.66
C PRO A 62 8.24 15.38 -3.14
N VAL A 63 8.30 14.28 -2.42
CA VAL A 63 8.53 14.26 -0.97
C VAL A 63 9.68 13.30 -0.68
N ARG A 64 10.36 13.52 0.44
CA ARG A 64 11.41 12.61 0.88
C ARG A 64 10.77 11.32 1.44
N GLY A 65 11.53 10.23 1.39
CA GLY A 65 11.05 8.90 1.76
C GLY A 65 10.70 8.04 0.54
N GLY A 66 10.34 6.80 0.79
CA GLY A 66 10.10 5.81 -0.26
C GLY A 66 9.77 4.44 0.28
N VAL A 67 9.49 3.51 -0.64
CA VAL A 67 9.36 2.09 -0.29
C VAL A 67 10.75 1.53 -0.03
N ARG A 68 10.97 1.06 1.20
CA ARG A 68 12.24 0.44 1.61
C ARG A 68 12.25 -1.05 1.27
N PHE A 69 11.19 -1.75 1.63
CA PHE A 69 11.03 -3.19 1.41
C PHE A 69 9.58 -3.54 1.15
N ILE A 70 9.37 -4.53 0.28
CA ILE A 70 8.12 -5.27 0.16
C ILE A 70 8.45 -6.75 0.38
N GLU A 71 8.00 -7.28 1.51
CA GLU A 71 8.15 -8.69 1.86
C GLU A 71 6.87 -9.44 1.53
N ARG A 72 6.99 -10.59 0.87
CA ARG A 72 5.88 -11.52 0.67
C ARG A 72 6.12 -12.77 1.50
N ALA A 73 5.16 -13.08 2.37
CA ALA A 73 5.09 -14.36 3.07
C ALA A 73 3.87 -15.12 2.53
N ASP A 74 4.07 -16.38 2.14
CA ASP A 74 3.03 -17.29 1.65
C ASP A 74 2.98 -18.51 2.58
N ASP A 75 1.77 -18.90 3.02
CA ASP A 75 1.56 -20.03 3.93
C ASP A 75 0.82 -21.22 3.28
N GLY A 76 0.71 -21.23 1.95
CA GLY A 76 0.02 -22.29 1.20
C GLY A 76 -1.46 -22.02 0.92
N GLY A 77 -2.06 -20.98 1.52
CA GLY A 77 -3.44 -20.55 1.25
C GLY A 77 -3.65 -19.04 1.30
N SER A 78 -2.78 -18.32 2.00
CA SER A 78 -2.77 -16.87 2.15
C SER A 78 -1.40 -16.31 1.79
N ALA A 79 -1.41 -15.05 1.34
CA ALA A 79 -0.22 -14.24 1.23
C ALA A 79 -0.37 -12.97 2.07
N ALA A 80 0.66 -12.70 2.87
CA ALA A 80 0.87 -11.42 3.52
C ALA A 80 1.91 -10.62 2.73
N LEU A 81 1.53 -9.42 2.31
CA LEU A 81 2.42 -8.42 1.73
C LEU A 81 2.69 -7.36 2.78
N ARG A 82 3.92 -7.34 3.31
CA ARG A 82 4.37 -6.32 4.26
C ARG A 82 5.18 -5.28 3.52
N VAL A 83 4.77 -4.03 3.62
CA VAL A 83 5.47 -2.89 3.04
C VAL A 83 6.06 -2.04 4.15
N THR A 84 7.35 -1.76 4.06
CA THR A 84 8.03 -0.80 4.95
C THR A 84 8.29 0.49 4.18
N LEU A 85 7.74 1.59 4.68
CA LEU A 85 7.98 2.95 4.19
C LEU A 85 8.99 3.66 5.11
N ASP A 86 9.92 4.37 4.50
CA ASP A 86 10.78 5.33 5.19
C ASP A 86 10.13 6.73 5.10
N LEU A 87 9.83 7.35 6.24
CA LEU A 87 9.14 8.64 6.34
C LEU A 87 10.00 9.63 7.16
N PRO A 88 10.79 10.49 6.49
CA PRO A 88 11.87 11.22 7.17
C PRO A 88 11.42 12.25 8.20
N GLU A 89 10.17 12.75 8.14
CA GLU A 89 9.70 13.89 8.95
C GLU A 89 8.23 13.73 9.35
N LEU A 90 7.85 12.59 9.91
CA LEU A 90 6.75 12.59 10.88
C LEU A 90 7.36 13.05 12.21
N GLU A 91 7.57 14.36 12.37
CA GLU A 91 7.92 14.90 13.68
C GLU A 91 6.84 14.45 14.66
N ALA A 92 7.28 13.92 15.80
CA ALA A 92 6.49 13.30 16.85
C ALA A 92 5.61 14.32 17.61
N GLU A 93 4.96 15.24 16.91
CA GLU A 93 3.92 16.13 17.43
C GLU A 93 2.56 15.53 17.13
N SER A 94 2.28 14.34 17.68
CA SER A 94 0.93 13.78 17.79
C SER A 94 0.91 12.71 18.88
N SER A 95 0.76 13.19 20.12
CA SER A 95 0.02 12.57 21.22
C SER A 95 -0.17 11.05 21.20
N SER A 96 0.52 10.36 22.11
CA SER A 96 0.02 9.34 23.07
C SER A 96 -1.23 8.50 22.78
N SER A 97 -1.54 8.22 21.52
CA SER A 97 -2.70 7.44 21.13
C SER A 97 -2.30 6.71 19.86
N GLU A 98 -2.39 5.39 19.90
CA GLU A 98 -2.19 4.47 18.78
C GLU A 98 -3.21 4.70 17.63
N ASP A 99 -3.95 5.81 17.65
CA ASP A 99 -5.00 6.16 16.70
C ASP A 99 -4.43 6.84 15.45
N SER A 100 -4.13 5.98 14.48
CA SER A 100 -4.32 6.22 13.06
C SER A 100 -3.50 7.37 12.45
N LEU A 101 -2.18 7.15 12.34
CA LEU A 101 -1.27 7.94 11.50
C LEU A 101 -1.72 8.04 10.02
N THR A 102 -2.67 7.20 9.59
CA THR A 102 -3.22 7.18 8.25
C THR A 102 -4.69 6.79 8.25
N THR A 103 -5.49 7.57 7.54
CA THR A 103 -6.91 7.27 7.31
C THR A 103 -7.14 6.21 6.24
N TRP A 104 -6.18 6.00 5.33
CA TRP A 104 -6.21 4.88 4.38
C TRP A 104 -4.86 4.60 3.71
N SER A 105 -4.68 3.34 3.30
CA SER A 105 -3.53 2.89 2.50
C SER A 105 -3.97 2.01 1.33
N ARG A 106 -3.16 1.97 0.28
CA ARG A 106 -3.33 1.14 -0.90
C ARG A 106 -1.99 0.66 -1.40
N LEU A 107 -1.89 -0.65 -1.63
CA LEU A 107 -0.79 -1.26 -2.36
C LEU A 107 -1.25 -1.56 -3.79
N GLY A 108 -0.50 -1.07 -4.78
CA GLY A 108 -0.70 -1.46 -6.17
C GLY A 108 -0.21 -2.89 -6.42
N LEU A 109 -0.94 -3.62 -7.25
CA LEU A 109 -0.67 -5.00 -7.63
C LEU A 109 -0.60 -5.09 -9.17
N ALA A 110 0.17 -6.04 -9.67
CA ALA A 110 0.19 -6.40 -11.08
C ALA A 110 0.04 -7.92 -11.23
N TYR A 111 -0.59 -8.38 -12.30
CA TYR A 111 -0.71 -9.80 -12.60
C TYR A 111 -0.82 -10.07 -14.10
N ARG A 112 -0.37 -11.26 -14.53
CA ARG A 112 -0.59 -11.76 -15.88
C ARG A 112 -1.77 -12.73 -15.90
N CYS A 113 -2.72 -12.53 -16.81
CA CYS A 113 -3.81 -13.48 -17.02
C CYS A 113 -3.32 -14.69 -17.84
N PRO A 114 -3.43 -15.92 -17.35
CA PRO A 114 -2.98 -17.10 -18.10
C PRO A 114 -3.90 -17.43 -19.29
N ARG A 115 -5.15 -16.93 -19.31
CA ARG A 115 -6.10 -17.18 -20.42
C ARG A 115 -5.84 -16.28 -21.62
N THR A 116 -5.45 -15.03 -21.39
CA THR A 116 -5.29 -14.03 -22.46
C THR A 116 -3.84 -13.58 -22.66
N GLY A 117 -2.94 -13.87 -21.72
CA GLY A 117 -1.56 -13.41 -21.70
C GLY A 117 -1.38 -11.93 -21.33
N LEU A 118 -2.48 -11.17 -21.18
CA LEU A 118 -2.46 -9.75 -20.85
C LEU A 118 -2.00 -9.49 -19.42
N VAL A 119 -1.27 -8.39 -19.24
CA VAL A 119 -0.88 -7.87 -17.92
C VAL A 119 -1.89 -6.83 -17.48
N HIS A 120 -2.34 -6.94 -16.24
CA HIS A 120 -3.28 -6.03 -15.61
C HIS A 120 -2.71 -5.47 -14.32
N GLU A 121 -3.20 -4.29 -13.96
CA GLU A 121 -2.92 -3.63 -12.69
C GLU A 121 -4.19 -3.60 -11.85
N ASP A 122 -4.02 -3.74 -10.54
CA ASP A 122 -5.10 -3.60 -9.57
C ASP A 122 -4.53 -3.16 -8.22
N SER A 123 -5.29 -3.25 -7.14
CA SER A 123 -4.82 -2.82 -5.83
C SER A 123 -5.59 -3.43 -4.67
N VAL A 124 -4.93 -3.49 -3.51
CA VAL A 124 -5.58 -3.79 -2.23
C VAL A 124 -5.53 -2.54 -1.35
N GLN A 125 -6.67 -2.16 -0.76
CA GLN A 125 -6.82 -0.88 -0.05
C GLN A 125 -7.59 -1.03 1.26
N SER A 126 -7.28 -0.19 2.25
CA SER A 126 -7.87 -0.27 3.59
C SER A 126 -9.30 0.24 3.70
N ASN A 127 -9.76 1.03 2.72
CA ASN A 127 -11.06 1.70 2.74
C ASN A 127 -12.14 1.00 1.89
N LEU A 128 -11.96 -0.29 1.56
CA LEU A 128 -13.00 -1.08 0.86
C LEU A 128 -13.83 -1.88 1.86
N GLY A 129 -15.12 -2.10 1.55
CA GLY A 129 -15.95 -3.04 2.30
C GLY A 129 -15.34 -4.44 2.31
N ARG A 130 -15.45 -5.15 3.44
CA ARG A 130 -14.86 -6.48 3.64
C ARG A 130 -15.94 -7.56 3.78
N PRO A 131 -15.77 -8.75 3.18
CA PRO A 131 -14.63 -9.17 2.36
C PRO A 131 -14.56 -8.42 1.02
N SER A 132 -13.34 -8.15 0.56
CA SER A 132 -13.07 -7.53 -0.74
C SER A 132 -12.41 -8.56 -1.66
N VAL A 133 -13.06 -8.87 -2.77
CA VAL A 133 -12.61 -9.88 -3.73
C VAL A 133 -11.92 -9.21 -4.91
N LEU A 134 -10.69 -9.63 -5.19
CA LEU A 134 -9.91 -9.22 -6.36
C LEU A 134 -10.18 -10.19 -7.51
N ARG A 135 -10.57 -9.68 -8.68
CA ARG A 135 -10.90 -10.50 -9.86
C ARG A 135 -10.06 -10.09 -11.06
N CYS A 136 -9.75 -11.07 -11.89
CA CYS A 136 -9.06 -10.84 -13.15
C CYS A 136 -9.93 -10.03 -14.11
N GLN A 137 -9.41 -8.92 -14.62
CA GLN A 137 -10.13 -8.03 -15.55
C GLN A 137 -10.35 -8.65 -16.94
N SER A 138 -9.64 -9.73 -17.28
CA SER A 138 -9.85 -10.47 -18.54
C SER A 138 -10.72 -11.70 -18.41
N CYS A 139 -10.53 -12.48 -17.35
CA CYS A 139 -11.13 -13.81 -17.26
C CYS A 139 -12.12 -13.95 -16.10
N GLU A 140 -12.29 -12.90 -15.29
CA GLU A 140 -13.18 -12.80 -14.13
C GLU A 140 -12.93 -13.80 -13.00
N ALA A 141 -11.91 -14.65 -13.15
CA ALA A 141 -11.45 -15.54 -12.11
C ALA A 141 -11.05 -14.74 -10.87
N GLU A 142 -11.40 -15.28 -9.70
CA GLU A 142 -10.92 -14.74 -8.44
C GLU A 142 -9.41 -14.89 -8.35
N LEU A 143 -8.74 -13.82 -7.93
CA LEU A 143 -7.29 -13.74 -7.74
C LEU A 143 -6.95 -13.89 -6.26
N ALA A 144 -7.64 -13.12 -5.43
CA ALA A 144 -7.43 -13.11 -4.00
C ALA A 144 -8.65 -12.51 -3.29
N THR A 145 -8.81 -12.84 -2.01
CA THR A 145 -9.81 -12.25 -1.13
C THR A 145 -9.13 -11.60 0.07
N SER A 146 -9.35 -10.30 0.27
CA SER A 146 -8.95 -9.59 1.49
C SER A 146 -10.13 -9.59 2.46
N ARG A 147 -9.97 -10.25 3.62
CA ARG A 147 -11.02 -10.32 4.66
C ARG A 147 -10.85 -9.27 5.75
N GLU A 148 -9.62 -8.81 5.93
CA GLU A 148 -9.25 -7.86 6.96
C GLU A 148 -8.75 -6.55 6.33
N ALA A 149 -8.87 -5.46 7.08
CA ALA A 149 -8.23 -4.22 6.68
C ALA A 149 -6.70 -4.34 6.88
N PRO A 150 -5.88 -3.70 6.03
CA PRO A 150 -4.44 -3.62 6.24
C PRO A 150 -4.12 -3.00 7.60
N THR A 151 -3.15 -3.55 8.30
CA THR A 151 -2.70 -3.03 9.59
C THR A 151 -1.55 -2.05 9.37
N VAL A 152 -1.56 -0.91 10.05
CA VAL A 152 -0.49 0.10 9.98
C VAL A 152 0.16 0.25 11.35
N ARG A 153 1.49 0.22 11.40
CA ARG A 153 2.29 0.37 12.62
C ARG A 153 3.42 1.35 12.40
N ALA A 154 3.65 2.23 13.38
CA ALA A 154 4.86 3.03 13.42
C ALA A 154 6.06 2.14 13.74
N ARG A 155 7.21 2.47 13.17
CA ARG A 155 8.48 1.79 13.45
C ARG A 155 9.59 2.81 13.58
N GLU A 156 10.47 2.63 14.57
CA GLU A 156 11.74 3.34 14.58
C GLU A 156 12.64 2.77 13.49
N THR A 157 13.18 3.62 12.64
CA THR A 157 14.18 3.25 11.64
C THR A 157 15.54 3.74 12.14
N GLY A 158 16.42 2.81 12.50
CA GLY A 158 17.79 3.08 12.95
C GLY A 158 18.68 3.63 11.86
#